data_AF-A0A086TGR8-F1
#
_entry.id   AF-A0A086TGR8-F1
#
_cell.length_a   1.000
_cell.length_b   1.000
_cell.length_c   1.000
_cell.angle_alpha   90.00
_cell.angle_beta   90.00
_cell.angle_gamma   90.00
#
_symmetry.space_group_name_H-M   'P 1'
#
loop_
_entity.id
_entity.type
_entity.pdbx_description
1 polymer ?
#
loop_
_entity_poly.entity_id
_entity_poly.type
_entity_poly.pdbx_seq_one_letter_code
_entity_poly.pdbx_strand_id
1 'polypeptide(L)'
;MKAAIFLSFAATVMASVLNKRQCHADNCARQVTGTRPGLSPIESRRADCSSFMTSTVVPDTVTTTTTVIITLRGTAGEAPEPTEYPTATVPAYASSCDDGVEYSSVCSCWGITAAVTTAPTPTEIQTVTTTWEYCDDL
;
A
#
# COMPACT_ATOMS: atom_id res chain seq x y z
N MET A 1 25.29 -34.70 -55.52
CA MET A 1 23.98 -34.03 -55.59
C MET A 1 23.32 -34.09 -54.22
N LYS A 2 22.93 -32.92 -53.68
CA LYS A 2 21.85 -32.66 -52.67
C LYS A 2 22.06 -33.28 -51.26
N ALA A 3 22.52 -32.57 -50.23
CA ALA A 3 21.92 -31.46 -49.44
C ALA A 3 20.74 -31.88 -48.52
N ALA A 4 20.95 -31.82 -47.20
CA ALA A 4 20.14 -31.06 -46.21
C ALA A 4 20.32 -31.65 -44.78
N ILE A 5 21.09 -30.98 -43.93
CA ILE A 5 21.01 -31.13 -42.47
C ILE A 5 20.01 -30.07 -41.99
N PHE A 6 18.90 -30.52 -41.42
CA PHE A 6 17.85 -29.64 -40.91
C PHE A 6 18.33 -28.89 -39.65
N LEU A 7 18.33 -27.57 -39.77
CA LEU A 7 18.62 -26.58 -38.74
C LEU A 7 17.39 -26.47 -37.82
N SER A 8 17.56 -26.64 -36.50
CA SER A 8 16.65 -25.99 -35.55
C SER A 8 17.28 -25.92 -34.14
N PHE A 9 18.11 -24.90 -33.91
CA PHE A 9 18.35 -24.37 -32.57
C PHE A 9 17.35 -23.23 -32.38
N ALA A 10 16.23 -23.50 -31.73
CA ALA A 10 15.34 -22.45 -31.26
C ALA A 10 16.00 -21.78 -30.04
N ALA A 11 16.87 -20.81 -30.28
CA ALA A 11 17.33 -19.89 -29.24
C ALA A 11 16.22 -18.87 -28.99
N THR A 12 15.37 -19.11 -27.99
CA THR A 12 14.50 -18.08 -27.44
C THR A 12 15.36 -17.05 -26.72
N VAL A 13 15.77 -16.01 -27.44
CA VAL A 13 16.34 -14.81 -26.84
C VAL A 13 15.18 -14.01 -26.27
N MET A 14 14.84 -14.23 -25.00
CA MET A 14 14.08 -13.25 -24.23
C MET A 14 15.03 -12.06 -23.99
N ALA A 15 15.17 -11.20 -25.00
CA ALA A 15 15.72 -9.88 -24.80
C ALA A 15 14.72 -9.14 -23.91
N SER A 16 14.92 -9.20 -22.60
CA SER A 16 14.31 -8.27 -21.68
C SER A 16 14.72 -6.88 -22.16
N VAL A 17 13.76 -6.16 -22.74
CA VAL A 17 13.93 -4.76 -23.12
C VAL A 17 14.10 -3.99 -21.82
N LEU A 18 15.34 -3.93 -21.32
CA LEU A 18 15.81 -2.91 -20.40
C LEU A 18 15.81 -1.60 -21.19
N ASN A 19 14.62 -1.08 -21.46
CA ASN A 19 14.46 0.33 -21.76
C ASN A 19 14.98 1.05 -20.53
N LYS A 20 16.19 1.60 -20.64
CA LYS A 20 16.73 2.53 -19.66
C LYS A 20 15.76 3.71 -19.63
N ARG A 21 14.72 3.62 -18.79
CA ARG A 21 13.79 4.73 -18.56
C ARG A 21 14.66 5.88 -18.12
N GLN A 22 14.72 6.93 -18.95
CA GLN A 22 15.45 8.13 -18.60
C GLN A 22 14.62 8.84 -17.53
N CYS A 23 14.81 8.45 -16.28
CA CYS A 23 14.36 9.25 -15.16
C CYS A 23 15.08 10.59 -15.20
N HIS A 24 14.46 11.61 -14.59
CA HIS A 24 15.15 12.86 -14.38
C HIS A 24 16.53 12.58 -13.79
N ALA A 25 17.57 13.16 -14.39
CA ALA A 25 18.96 12.93 -13.99
C ALA A 25 19.35 13.85 -12.80
N ASP A 26 18.44 14.02 -11.85
CA ASP A 26 18.59 14.88 -10.68
C ASP A 26 19.24 14.15 -9.49
N ASN A 27 19.39 14.88 -8.38
CA ASN A 27 20.00 14.33 -7.18
C ASN A 27 19.07 13.38 -6.42
N CYS A 28 17.74 13.56 -6.50
CA CYS A 28 16.76 12.62 -5.95
C CYS A 28 16.91 11.24 -6.62
N ALA A 29 16.83 11.19 -7.94
CA ALA A 29 17.01 9.98 -8.75
C ALA A 29 18.37 9.30 -8.52
N ARG A 30 19.45 10.07 -8.32
CA ARG A 30 20.77 9.52 -7.98
C ARG A 30 20.80 8.84 -6.62
N GLN A 31 20.08 9.35 -5.62
CA GLN A 31 20.03 8.71 -4.31
C GLN A 31 19.13 7.48 -4.31
N VAL A 32 18.00 7.54 -5.04
CA VAL A 32 17.04 6.44 -5.09
C VAL A 32 17.52 5.29 -5.99
N THR A 33 18.04 5.58 -7.18
CA THR A 33 18.38 4.57 -8.21
C THR A 33 19.88 4.39 -8.48
N GLY A 34 20.72 5.29 -7.96
CA GLY A 34 22.16 5.27 -8.27
C GLY A 34 22.89 4.04 -7.75
N THR A 35 24.03 3.74 -8.37
CA THR A 35 24.88 2.57 -8.08
C THR A 35 26.23 2.94 -7.46
N ARG A 36 26.42 4.21 -7.07
CA ARG A 36 27.68 4.68 -6.47
C ARG A 36 27.91 4.04 -5.09
N PRO A 37 29.17 3.78 -4.70
CA PRO A 37 29.50 3.33 -3.34
C PRO A 37 28.99 4.31 -2.26
N GLY A 38 28.65 3.78 -1.08
CA GLY A 38 28.17 4.55 0.06
C GLY A 38 26.66 4.81 0.08
N LEU A 39 25.92 4.36 -0.93
CA LEU A 39 24.45 4.31 -0.88
C LEU A 39 23.97 3.06 -0.13
N SER A 40 22.75 3.15 0.43
CA SER A 40 22.04 1.97 0.90
C SER A 40 21.87 0.95 -0.23
N PRO A 41 21.76 -0.35 0.10
CA PRO A 41 21.61 -1.41 -0.90
C PRO A 41 20.47 -1.10 -1.87
N ILE A 42 20.69 -1.41 -3.15
CA ILE A 42 19.71 -1.13 -4.21
C ILE A 42 18.38 -1.84 -3.93
N GLU A 43 18.43 -3.06 -3.39
CA GLU A 43 17.25 -3.85 -3.02
C GLU A 43 16.45 -3.20 -1.88
N SER A 44 17.13 -2.63 -0.88
CA SER A 44 16.46 -1.90 0.21
C SER A 44 15.74 -0.68 -0.34
N ARG A 45 16.39 0.12 -1.18
CA ARG A 45 15.76 1.30 -1.80
C ARG A 45 14.59 0.94 -2.70
N ARG A 46 14.69 -0.20 -3.40
CA ARG A 46 13.60 -0.74 -4.21
C ARG A 46 12.41 -1.19 -3.35
N ALA A 47 12.68 -1.80 -2.20
CA ALA A 47 11.66 -2.16 -1.22
C ALA A 47 11.00 -0.91 -0.63
N ASP A 48 11.78 0.13 -0.29
CA ASP A 48 11.28 1.40 0.22
C ASP A 48 10.37 2.08 -0.82
N CYS A 49 10.78 2.14 -2.08
CA CYS A 49 9.92 2.63 -3.16
C CYS A 49 8.63 1.80 -3.30
N SER A 50 8.71 0.48 -3.16
CA SER A 50 7.51 -0.38 -3.27
C SER A 50 6.54 -0.12 -2.11
N SER A 51 7.07 0.04 -0.90
CA SER A 51 6.30 0.40 0.30
C SER A 51 5.67 1.78 0.16
N PHE A 52 6.46 2.78 -0.29
CA PHE A 52 5.99 4.15 -0.50
C PHE A 52 4.87 4.25 -1.54
N MET A 53 4.94 3.43 -2.59
CA MET A 53 3.94 3.36 -3.65
C MET A 53 2.70 2.54 -3.28
N THR A 54 2.62 2.01 -2.06
CA THR A 54 1.47 1.22 -1.58
C THR A 54 0.54 2.06 -0.71
N SER A 55 -0.72 2.22 -1.15
CA SER A 55 -1.80 2.79 -0.33
C SER A 55 -2.55 1.67 0.40
N THR A 56 -2.98 1.93 1.64
CA THR A 56 -3.80 0.99 2.42
C THR A 56 -5.20 1.56 2.59
N VAL A 57 -6.20 0.84 2.09
CA VAL A 57 -7.61 1.13 2.28
C VAL A 57 -8.10 0.37 3.52
N VAL A 58 -8.65 1.10 4.49
CA VAL A 58 -9.32 0.52 5.66
C VAL A 58 -10.82 0.46 5.36
N PRO A 59 -11.47 -0.72 5.35
CA PRO A 59 -12.90 -0.83 5.12
C PRO A 59 -13.70 -0.33 6.33
N ASP A 60 -14.97 -0.01 6.11
CA ASP A 60 -15.89 0.45 7.15
C ASP A 60 -16.02 -0.56 8.30
N THR A 61 -16.19 -0.05 9.52
CA THR A 61 -16.39 -0.88 10.71
C THR A 61 -17.70 -1.65 10.62
N VAL A 62 -17.66 -2.96 10.88
CA VAL A 62 -18.86 -3.77 11.07
C VAL A 62 -19.26 -3.70 12.54
N THR A 63 -20.41 -3.05 12.80
CA THR A 63 -21.01 -3.00 14.14
C THR A 63 -21.86 -4.23 14.40
N THR A 64 -21.50 -5.02 15.41
CA THR A 64 -22.33 -6.12 15.93
C THR A 64 -23.01 -5.67 17.20
N THR A 65 -24.34 -5.57 17.18
CA THR A 65 -25.14 -5.25 18.37
C THR A 65 -25.54 -6.53 19.11
N THR A 66 -24.97 -6.74 20.29
CA THR A 66 -25.37 -7.80 21.22
C THR A 66 -26.28 -7.21 22.29
N THR A 67 -27.55 -7.62 22.31
CA THR A 67 -28.50 -7.16 23.33
C THR A 67 -28.43 -8.01 24.61
N VAL A 68 -27.78 -7.51 25.66
CA VAL A 68 -27.93 -7.94 27.07
C VAL A 68 -29.11 -7.16 27.68
N ILE A 69 -29.71 -7.54 28.80
CA ILE A 69 -30.85 -6.81 29.38
C ILE A 69 -30.54 -6.23 30.81
N ILE A 70 -30.20 -4.93 31.02
CA ILE A 70 -30.07 -4.15 32.31
C ILE A 70 -30.46 -2.62 32.19
N THR A 71 -31.05 -2.02 33.26
CA THR A 71 -31.65 -0.64 33.48
C THR A 71 -30.92 0.52 32.80
N LEU A 72 -31.54 1.45 32.04
CA LEU A 72 -31.16 2.89 31.86
C LEU A 72 -30.98 3.40 30.40
N ARG A 73 -31.36 4.66 30.16
CA ARG A 73 -31.48 5.35 28.85
C ARG A 73 -30.15 5.97 28.37
N GLY A 74 -29.77 5.75 27.10
CA GLY A 74 -28.65 6.42 26.43
C GLY A 74 -28.82 6.48 24.90
N THR A 75 -28.35 7.55 24.27
CA THR A 75 -28.50 7.90 22.85
C THR A 75 -27.46 7.24 21.94
N ALA A 76 -27.87 6.84 20.72
CA ALA A 76 -27.02 6.19 19.72
C ALA A 76 -25.87 7.10 19.22
N GLY A 77 -24.68 6.52 19.07
CA GLY A 77 -23.48 7.18 18.55
C GLY A 77 -23.35 7.07 17.03
N GLU A 78 -22.75 8.11 16.44
CA GLU A 78 -22.53 8.33 15.00
C GLU A 78 -21.43 7.39 14.43
N ALA A 79 -21.59 6.94 13.19
CA ALA A 79 -20.65 6.08 12.48
C ALA A 79 -19.40 6.84 11.98
N PRO A 80 -18.20 6.23 12.00
CA PRO A 80 -17.00 6.84 11.42
C PRO A 80 -16.93 6.67 9.88
N GLU A 81 -16.35 7.67 9.19
CA GLU A 81 -16.09 7.69 7.74
C GLU A 81 -14.73 7.04 7.41
N PRO A 82 -14.57 6.32 6.28
CA PRO A 82 -13.32 5.67 5.91
C PRO A 82 -12.21 6.67 5.57
N THR A 83 -11.04 6.52 6.20
CA THR A 83 -9.85 7.34 5.93
C THR A 83 -8.84 6.58 5.08
N GLU A 84 -8.44 7.14 3.94
CA GLU A 84 -7.31 6.66 3.13
C GLU A 84 -6.00 7.31 3.65
N TYR A 85 -5.00 6.51 4.04
CA TYR A 85 -3.72 7.01 4.57
C TYR A 85 -2.54 6.50 3.72
N PRO A 86 -1.88 7.36 2.94
CA PRO A 86 -0.48 7.17 2.60
C PRO A 86 0.38 7.89 3.66
N THR A 87 0.75 7.19 4.73
CA THR A 87 1.61 7.74 5.81
C THR A 87 3.11 7.60 5.52
N ALA A 88 3.49 7.16 4.33
CA ALA A 88 4.89 6.94 4.00
C ALA A 88 5.59 8.29 3.82
N THR A 89 6.50 8.61 4.75
CA THR A 89 7.41 9.75 4.62
C THR A 89 8.56 9.39 3.69
N VAL A 90 9.10 10.40 3.00
CA VAL A 90 10.30 10.22 2.16
C VAL A 90 11.44 9.68 3.05
N PRO A 91 12.06 8.55 2.70
CA PRO A 91 13.15 7.99 3.49
C PRO A 91 14.33 8.97 3.61
N ALA A 92 14.99 8.98 4.78
CA ALA A 92 16.07 9.93 5.06
C ALA A 92 17.25 9.89 4.07
N TYR A 93 17.52 8.74 3.44
CA TYR A 93 18.57 8.62 2.42
C TYR A 93 18.22 9.33 1.11
N ALA A 94 16.95 9.66 0.89
CA ALA A 94 16.44 10.35 -0.28
C ALA A 94 16.22 11.85 0.01
N SER A 95 17.09 12.43 0.83
CA SER A 95 17.03 13.83 1.30
C SER A 95 17.15 14.90 0.21
N SER A 96 17.46 14.51 -1.03
CA SER A 96 17.47 15.43 -2.19
C SER A 96 16.16 15.38 -2.98
N CYS A 97 15.18 14.61 -2.52
CA CYS A 97 13.81 14.71 -3.00
C CYS A 97 13.10 15.77 -2.15
N ASP A 98 12.50 16.75 -2.79
CA ASP A 98 11.83 17.88 -2.15
C ASP A 98 10.58 17.43 -1.37
N ASP A 99 9.87 16.44 -1.91
CA ASP A 99 8.67 15.88 -1.29
C ASP A 99 8.37 14.43 -1.76
N GLY A 100 7.24 13.90 -1.27
CA GLY A 100 6.75 12.58 -1.65
C GLY A 100 6.30 12.46 -3.11
N VAL A 101 5.95 13.56 -3.78
CA VAL A 101 5.56 13.59 -5.19
C VAL A 101 6.79 13.35 -6.06
N GLU A 102 7.90 14.02 -5.75
CA GLU A 102 9.17 13.77 -6.44
C GLU A 102 9.66 12.34 -6.20
N TYR A 103 9.62 11.87 -4.95
CA TYR A 103 10.04 10.51 -4.61
C TYR A 103 9.20 9.44 -5.33
N SER A 104 7.87 9.55 -5.34
CA SER A 104 6.98 8.63 -6.08
C SER A 104 7.17 8.68 -7.59
N SER A 105 7.47 9.84 -8.15
CA SER A 105 7.81 9.99 -9.57
C SER A 105 9.07 9.20 -9.94
N VAL A 106 10.11 9.28 -9.10
CA VAL A 106 11.34 8.49 -9.30
C VAL A 106 11.07 7.00 -9.17
N CYS A 107 10.29 6.55 -8.17
CA CYS A 107 9.90 5.15 -8.02
C CYS A 107 9.11 4.64 -9.25
N SER A 108 8.17 5.44 -9.76
CA SER A 108 7.40 5.16 -10.97
C SER A 108 8.29 5.05 -12.20
N CYS A 109 9.28 5.95 -12.32
CA CYS A 109 10.26 5.90 -13.38
C CYS A 109 11.17 4.67 -13.28
N TRP A 110 11.50 4.23 -12.06
CA TRP A 110 12.20 2.95 -11.82
C TRP A 110 11.35 1.71 -12.17
N GLY A 111 10.08 1.91 -12.56
CA GLY A 111 9.16 0.86 -12.99
C GLY A 111 8.41 0.19 -11.84
N ILE A 112 8.44 0.79 -10.65
CA ILE A 112 7.64 0.37 -9.50
C ILE A 112 6.26 1.01 -9.66
N THR A 113 5.21 0.20 -9.61
CA THR A 113 3.85 0.67 -9.84
C THR A 113 3.14 0.89 -8.51
N ALA A 114 2.17 1.80 -8.51
CA ALA A 114 1.31 2.00 -7.36
C ALA A 114 0.52 0.71 -7.06
N ALA A 115 0.41 0.38 -5.79
CA ALA A 115 -0.35 -0.74 -5.30
C ALA A 115 -1.38 -0.26 -4.28
N VAL A 116 -2.51 -0.96 -4.21
CA VAL A 116 -3.52 -0.74 -3.18
C VAL A 116 -3.68 -2.05 -2.44
N THR A 117 -3.63 -1.99 -1.11
CA THR A 117 -3.93 -3.10 -0.23
C THR A 117 -5.15 -2.78 0.63
N THR A 118 -5.92 -3.80 0.98
CA THR A 118 -7.09 -3.67 1.84
C THR A 118 -6.73 -4.23 3.21
N ALA A 119 -6.85 -3.39 4.24
CA ALA A 119 -6.71 -3.82 5.63
C ALA A 119 -7.91 -4.70 6.05
N PRO A 120 -7.78 -5.52 7.10
CA PRO A 120 -8.93 -6.24 7.65
C PRO A 120 -10.03 -5.26 8.08
N THR A 121 -11.28 -5.66 7.86
CA THR A 121 -12.46 -4.91 8.33
C THR A 121 -12.44 -4.84 9.85
N PRO A 122 -12.51 -3.63 10.45
CA PRO A 122 -12.64 -3.51 11.89
C PRO A 122 -14.00 -4.03 12.35
N THR A 123 -14.02 -4.77 13.46
CA THR A 123 -15.25 -5.26 14.10
C THR A 123 -15.44 -4.52 15.41
N GLU A 124 -16.60 -3.88 15.56
CA GLU A 124 -17.00 -3.24 16.81
C GLU A 124 -18.15 -4.04 17.43
N ILE A 125 -17.93 -4.54 18.65
CA ILE A 125 -18.97 -5.24 19.41
C ILE A 125 -19.63 -4.21 20.33
N GLN A 126 -20.86 -3.84 19.99
CA GLN A 126 -21.70 -3.02 20.86
C GLN A 126 -22.57 -3.93 21.73
N THR A 127 -22.30 -3.95 23.04
CA THR A 127 -23.16 -4.62 24.02
C THR A 127 -24.28 -3.67 24.41
N VAL A 128 -25.42 -3.78 23.73
CA VAL A 128 -26.64 -3.04 24.08
C VAL A 128 -27.24 -3.70 25.29
N THR A 129 -27.35 -2.97 26.39
CA THR A 129 -27.95 -3.49 27.60
C THR A 129 -29.37 -2.91 27.74
N THR A 130 -30.39 -3.66 27.32
CA THR A 130 -31.83 -3.29 27.31
C THR A 130 -32.44 -3.43 28.68
N THR A 131 -33.44 -2.69 29.09
CA THR A 131 -34.14 -3.10 30.31
C THR A 131 -35.57 -2.77 30.36
N TRP A 132 -36.24 -3.73 30.97
CA TRP A 132 -37.60 -3.66 31.37
C TRP A 132 -37.58 -3.37 32.87
N GLU A 133 -38.02 -2.18 33.24
CA GLU A 133 -38.69 -2.01 34.52
C GLU A 133 -40.10 -2.55 34.33
N TYR A 134 -40.43 -3.60 35.07
CA TYR A 134 -41.81 -4.05 35.20
C TYR A 134 -42.57 -2.99 35.99
N CYS A 135 -43.48 -2.27 35.34
CA CYS A 135 -44.47 -1.47 36.05
C CYS A 135 -45.50 -2.44 36.62
N ASP A 136 -45.38 -2.80 37.90
CA ASP A 136 -46.49 -3.38 38.66
C ASP A 136 -47.54 -2.29 38.88
N ASP A 137 -48.56 -2.26 38.02
CA ASP A 137 -49.81 -1.55 38.28
C ASP A 137 -50.71 -2.45 39.17
N LEU A 138 -50.45 -2.57 40.48
CA LEU A 138 -51.41 -3.13 41.46
C LEU A 138 -51.22 -2.58 42.89
#